data_AF-A0A2S9FSE8-F1
#
_entry.id   AF-A0A2S9FSE8-F1
#
_cell.length_a   1.000
_cell.length_b   1.000
_cell.length_c   1.000
_cell.angle_alpha   90.00
_cell.angle_beta   90.00
_cell.angle_gamma   90.00
#
_symmetry.space_group_name_H-M   'P 1'
#
loop_
_entity.id
_entity.type
_entity.pdbx_description
1 polymer ?
#
loop_
_entity_poly.entity_id
_entity_poly.type
_entity_poly.pdbx_seq_one_letter_code
_entity_poly.pdbx_strand_id
1 'polypeptide(L)'
;RGTVDPLLILNTLVGGLLAAAGANTLNCVADADIDKKMKRTERRALARATVPRSHALVFGLTLSVASFFWLWWTTNMLSAHLAGATIAFYVL
;
A
#
# COMPACT_ATOMS: atom_id res chain seq x y z
N ARG A 1 -27.21 -8.62 -19.02
CA ARG A 1 -26.04 -8.05 -19.75
C ARG A 1 -25.37 -7.09 -18.79
N GLY A 2 -24.11 -7.33 -18.42
CA GLY A 2 -23.37 -6.41 -17.55
C GLY A 2 -23.07 -5.13 -18.32
N THR A 3 -23.48 -3.99 -17.79
CA THR A 3 -23.04 -2.68 -18.28
C THR A 3 -21.60 -2.50 -17.84
N VAL A 4 -20.69 -2.36 -18.80
CA VAL A 4 -19.29 -2.02 -18.50
C VAL A 4 -19.27 -0.54 -18.16
N ASP A 5 -18.90 -0.22 -16.91
CA ASP A 5 -18.86 1.15 -16.42
C ASP A 5 -17.39 1.59 -16.31
N PRO A 6 -16.86 2.36 -17.29
CA PRO A 6 -15.43 2.70 -17.35
C PRO A 6 -14.96 3.48 -16.12
N LEU A 7 -15.85 4.27 -15.52
CA LEU A 7 -15.57 5.04 -14.31
C LEU A 7 -15.33 4.12 -13.11
N LEU A 8 -16.10 3.05 -12.98
CA LEU A 8 -15.92 2.06 -11.91
C LEU A 8 -14.57 1.34 -12.05
N ILE A 9 -14.17 1.02 -13.28
CA ILE A 9 -12.87 0.40 -13.60
C ILE A 9 -11.73 1.35 -13.23
N LEU A 10 -11.83 2.63 -13.61
CA LEU A 10 -10.81 3.61 -13.27
C LEU A 10 -10.68 3.78 -11.75
N ASN A 11 -11.81 3.89 -11.05
CA ASN A 11 -11.83 4.04 -9.60
C ASN A 11 -11.22 2.84 -8.87
N THR A 12 -11.49 1.61 -9.35
CA THR A 12 -10.88 0.40 -8.80
C THR A 12 -9.39 0.31 -9.06
N LEU A 13 -8.92 0.69 -10.26
CA LEU A 13 -7.49 0.75 -10.57
C LEU A 13 -6.77 1.77 -9.68
N VAL A 14 -7.33 2.96 -9.50
CA VAL A 14 -6.76 4.00 -8.62
C VAL A 14 -6.72 3.51 -7.17
N GLY A 15 -7.82 2.97 -6.66
CA GLY A 15 -7.87 2.41 -5.31
C GLY A 15 -6.87 1.27 -5.10
N GLY A 16 -6.74 0.37 -6.08
CA GLY A 16 -5.79 -0.73 -6.06
C GLY A 16 -4.33 -0.28 -6.13
N LEU A 17 -4.02 0.73 -6.95
CA LEU A 17 -2.69 1.34 -7.01
C LEU A 17 -2.29 1.96 -5.67
N LEU A 18 -3.21 2.68 -5.02
CA LEU A 18 -2.98 3.24 -3.69
C LEU A 18 -2.73 2.14 -2.65
N ALA A 19 -3.51 1.05 -2.68
CA ALA A 19 -3.32 -0.10 -1.78
C ALA A 19 -1.94 -0.73 -2.00
N ALA A 20 -1.57 -0.99 -3.25
CA ALA A 20 -0.30 -1.61 -3.62
C ALA A 20 0.90 -0.72 -3.24
N ALA A 21 0.80 0.58 -3.46
CA ALA A 21 1.82 1.54 -3.08
C ALA A 21 1.99 1.63 -1.54
N GLY A 22 0.88 1.67 -0.80
CA GLY A 22 0.88 1.67 0.66
C GLY A 22 1.51 0.40 1.23
N ALA A 23 1.05 -0.76 0.76
CA ALA A 23 1.57 -2.08 1.18
C ALA A 23 3.07 -2.22 0.88
N ASN A 24 3.53 -1.87 -0.33
CA ASN A 24 4.95 -1.93 -0.67
C ASN A 24 5.81 -1.00 0.20
N THR A 25 5.29 0.19 0.52
CA THR A 25 5.98 1.13 1.42
C THR A 25 6.11 0.54 2.82
N LEU A 26 5.02 0.00 3.39
CA LEU A 26 5.02 -0.60 4.71
C LEU A 26 5.95 -1.82 4.78
N ASN A 27 5.99 -2.64 3.74
CA ASN A 27 6.94 -3.75 3.64
C ASN A 27 8.39 -3.27 3.65
N CYS A 28 8.70 -2.20 2.91
CA CYS A 28 10.04 -1.64 2.97
C CYS A 28 10.40 -1.12 4.38
N VAL A 29 9.43 -0.69 5.19
CA VAL A 29 9.69 -0.31 6.59
C VAL A 29 9.92 -1.53 7.47
N ALA A 30 9.08 -2.57 7.34
CA ALA A 30 9.21 -3.82 8.07
C ALA A 30 10.57 -4.49 7.78
N ASP A 31 10.93 -4.58 6.50
CA ASP A 31 12.17 -5.19 6.03
C ASP A 31 13.41 -4.31 6.25
N ALA A 32 13.28 -3.04 6.65
CA ALA A 32 14.43 -2.13 6.72
C ALA A 32 15.53 -2.56 7.71
N ASP A 33 15.24 -3.42 8.70
CA ASP A 33 16.27 -4.02 9.56
C ASP A 33 16.98 -5.21 8.91
N ILE A 34 16.23 -5.98 8.12
CA ILE A 34 16.73 -7.14 7.38
C ILE A 34 17.56 -6.67 6.18
N ASP A 35 17.06 -5.66 5.46
CA ASP A 35 17.72 -5.05 4.31
C ASP A 35 19.10 -4.46 4.64
N LYS A 36 19.32 -4.02 5.89
CA LYS A 36 20.65 -3.58 6.37
C LYS A 36 21.68 -4.71 6.45
N LYS A 37 21.23 -5.96 6.60
CA LYS A 37 22.09 -7.15 6.73
C LYS A 37 22.30 -7.87 5.39
N MET A 38 21.61 -7.45 4.33
CA MET A 38 21.65 -8.09 3.01
C MET A 38 22.41 -7.24 1.98
N LYS A 39 23.57 -7.75 1.49
CA LYS A 39 24.38 -7.10 0.43
C LYS A 39 23.59 -6.67 -0.82
N ARG A 40 22.49 -7.38 -1.13
CA ARG A 40 21.64 -7.10 -2.30
C ARG A 40 20.73 -5.88 -2.08
N THR A 41 20.22 -5.67 -0.87
CA THR A 41 19.18 -4.67 -0.57
C THR A 41 19.65 -3.54 0.35
N GLU A 42 20.91 -3.58 0.80
CA GLU A 42 21.55 -2.55 1.64
C GLU A 42 21.49 -1.13 1.04
N ARG A 43 21.36 -1.02 -0.30
CA ARG A 43 21.30 0.26 -1.02
C ARG A 43 19.92 0.92 -1.02
N ARG A 44 18.88 0.26 -0.50
CA ARG A 44 17.53 0.83 -0.43
C ARG A 44 17.50 2.07 0.48
N ALA A 45 16.66 3.05 0.15
CA ALA A 45 16.59 4.34 0.84
C ALA A 45 16.29 4.23 2.35
N LEU A 46 15.50 3.23 2.75
CA LEU A 46 15.18 2.92 4.14
C LEU A 46 16.34 2.21 4.87
N ALA A 47 17.10 1.36 4.17
CA ALA A 47 18.28 0.70 4.73
C ALA A 47 19.44 1.68 4.96
N ARG A 48 19.62 2.66 4.05
CA ARG A 48 20.60 3.76 4.16
C ARG A 48 20.22 4.85 5.16
N ALA A 49 19.04 4.76 5.80
CA ALA A 49 18.49 5.82 6.64
C ALA A 49 18.38 7.19 5.94
N THR A 50 18.33 7.22 4.61
CA THR A 50 18.10 8.43 3.81
C THR A 50 16.69 8.98 4.05
N VAL A 51 15.74 8.09 4.35
CA VAL A 51 14.38 8.44 4.78
C VAL A 51 14.15 7.88 6.19
N PRO A 52 13.69 8.71 7.15
CA PRO A 52 13.34 8.23 8.47
C PRO A 52 12.18 7.23 8.39
N ARG A 53 12.33 6.07 9.06
CA ARG A 53 11.32 4.99 9.06
C ARG A 53 9.94 5.47 9.51
N SER A 54 9.89 6.43 10.43
CA SER A 54 8.65 7.06 10.87
C SER A 54 7.90 7.76 9.73
N HIS A 55 8.59 8.46 8.84
CA HIS A 55 7.96 9.14 7.70
C HIS A 55 7.45 8.13 6.67
N ALA A 56 8.23 7.08 6.40
CA ALA A 56 7.81 6.01 5.50
C ALA A 56 6.61 5.22 6.05
N LEU A 57 6.56 4.99 7.38
CA LEU A 57 5.39 4.40 8.04
C LEU A 57 4.15 5.25 7.87
N VAL A 58 4.25 6.55 8.21
CA VAL A 58 3.11 7.47 8.08
C VAL A 58 2.66 7.53 6.62
N PHE A 59 3.58 7.63 5.66
CA PHE A 59 3.25 7.64 4.23
C PHE A 59 2.52 6.36 3.80
N GLY A 60 3.07 5.19 4.11
CA GLY A 60 2.44 3.90 3.81
C GLY A 60 1.06 3.76 4.44
N LEU A 61 0.92 4.14 5.70
CA LEU A 61 -0.34 4.09 6.44
C LEU A 61 -1.38 5.05 5.85
N THR A 62 -0.97 6.27 5.49
CA THR A 62 -1.86 7.26 4.85
C THR A 62 -2.36 6.77 3.49
N LEU A 63 -1.50 6.15 2.68
CA LEU A 63 -1.89 5.54 1.40
C LEU A 63 -2.86 4.37 1.59
N SER A 64 -2.60 3.52 2.58
CA SER A 64 -3.48 2.40 2.92
C SER A 64 -4.87 2.86 3.37
N VAL A 65 -4.92 3.86 4.24
CA VAL A 65 -6.18 4.46 4.72
C VAL A 65 -6.90 5.17 3.57
N ALA A 66 -6.17 5.95 2.76
CA ALA A 66 -6.73 6.62 1.59
C ALA A 66 -7.31 5.63 0.57
N SER A 67 -6.61 4.52 0.29
CA SER A 67 -7.09 3.45 -0.58
C SER A 67 -8.40 2.82 -0.05
N PHE A 68 -8.45 2.54 1.26
CA PHE A 68 -9.64 1.97 1.89
C PHE A 68 -10.85 2.90 1.73
N PHE A 69 -10.71 4.18 2.07
CA PHE A 69 -11.78 5.16 1.92
C PHE A 69 -12.16 5.39 0.46
N TRP A 70 -11.18 5.40 -0.44
CA TRP A 70 -11.43 5.52 -1.87
C TRP A 70 -12.29 4.37 -2.38
N LEU A 71 -11.88 3.12 -2.15
CA LEU A 71 -12.62 1.93 -2.58
C LEU A 71 -13.99 1.81 -1.90
N TRP A 72 -14.12 2.24 -0.65
CA TRP A 72 -15.40 2.26 0.04
C TRP A 72 -16.38 3.24 -0.62
N TRP A 73 -15.93 4.46 -0.92
CA TRP A 73 -16.77 5.49 -1.52
C TRP A 73 -17.09 5.24 -3.00
N THR A 74 -16.11 4.77 -3.77
CA THR A 74 -16.23 4.67 -5.23
C THR A 74 -16.72 3.32 -5.73
N THR A 75 -16.51 2.27 -4.95
CA THR A 75 -16.67 0.89 -5.44
C THR A 75 -17.70 0.11 -4.63
N ASN A 76 -17.32 -0.40 -3.46
CA ASN A 76 -18.20 -1.07 -2.50
C ASN A 76 -17.43 -1.42 -1.21
N MET A 77 -18.17 -1.72 -0.13
CA MET A 77 -17.58 -2.10 1.16
C MET A 77 -16.74 -3.38 1.16
N LEU A 78 -17.13 -4.41 0.40
CA LEU A 78 -16.39 -5.68 0.29
C LEU A 78 -14.98 -5.43 -0.29
N SER A 79 -14.88 -4.62 -1.35
CA SER A 79 -13.59 -4.26 -1.96
C SER A 79 -12.69 -3.49 -0.99
N ALA A 80 -13.26 -2.59 -0.18
CA ALA A 80 -12.51 -1.89 0.86
C ALA A 80 -11.96 -2.86 1.92
N HIS A 81 -12.78 -3.81 2.40
CA HIS A 81 -12.34 -4.81 3.38
C HIS A 81 -11.27 -5.75 2.81
N LEU A 82 -11.41 -6.20 1.56
CA LEU A 82 -10.41 -7.02 0.87
C LEU A 82 -9.07 -6.27 0.71
N ALA A 83 -9.11 -5.00 0.34
CA ALA A 83 -7.91 -4.16 0.27
C ALA A 83 -7.26 -3.99 1.66
N GLY A 84 -8.06 -3.72 2.69
CA GLY A 84 -7.60 -3.63 4.07
C GLY A 84 -6.96 -4.94 4.56
N ALA A 85 -7.59 -6.08 4.28
CA ALA A 85 -7.07 -7.40 4.62
C ALA A 85 -5.75 -7.70 3.89
N THR A 86 -5.63 -7.30 2.61
CA THR A 86 -4.40 -7.45 1.83
C THR A 86 -3.27 -6.62 2.43
N ILE A 87 -3.54 -5.37 2.80
CA ILE A 87 -2.57 -4.50 3.47
C ILE A 87 -2.15 -5.08 4.82
N ALA A 88 -3.10 -5.57 5.63
CA ALA A 88 -2.81 -6.18 6.91
C ALA A 88 -1.94 -7.45 6.75
N PHE A 89 -2.27 -8.32 5.79
CA PHE A 89 -1.49 -9.53 5.50
C PHE A 89 -0.08 -9.23 4.99
N TYR A 90 0.12 -8.11 4.31
CA TYR A 90 1.43 -7.73 3.80
C TYR A 90 2.36 -7.23 4.92
N VAL A 91 1.80 -6.60 5.94
CA VAL A 91 2.51 -5.92 7.03
C VAL A 91 2.73 -6.80 8.28
N LEU A 92 1.79 -7.72 8.56
CA LEU A 92 1.89 -8.73 9.63
C LEU A 92 2.80 -9.90 9.22
#